data_AF-A0A7Y4ZJ06-F1
#
_entry.id   AF-A0A7Y4ZJ06-F1
#
_cell.length_a   1.000
_cell.length_b   1.000
_cell.length_c   1.000
_cell.angle_alpha   90.00
_cell.angle_beta   90.00
_cell.angle_gamma   90.00
#
_symmetry.space_group_name_H-M   'P 1'
#
loop_
_entity.id
_entity.type
_entity.pdbx_description
1 polymer ?
#
loop_
_entity_poly.entity_id
_entity_poly.type
_entity_poly.pdbx_seq_one_letter_code
_entity_poly.pdbx_strand_id
1 'polypeptide(L)'
;MKLALAPRSLVLALACLSVLPVACGAAQSPVTNTSGKALGAAPDLPITIQVQAATSEAQPFVAGVTESVTTSLTNAGYKVVADGGESAAHATVKVSATPKASFFAVQVNGQTKQNYTVQLDLSVIGVANKAVIDHATSAFESDDGAVKPAAVQALLEQLSESGKLTAYATSLENQKKAATAKVAQEEEDLWKGANDAGCRAPTASCEGVREYLHKYPSGKYAADGRKAMDEGTEAKAWAAANAGDCKKPTRTDACRGVENYLGSFPGGAHAAEGKNALNAAQKPLENLRKAEALRDNPPPVARPASGGSTGSAAAPATNPNTAPIATESVRQP
;
A
#
# COMPACT_ATOMS: atom_id res chain seq x y z
N MET A 1 -19.53 -1.19 14.89
CA MET A 1 -18.95 -2.11 13.89
C MET A 1 -17.55 -2.50 14.35
N LYS A 2 -17.35 -3.76 14.77
CA LYS A 2 -16.05 -4.27 15.26
C LYS A 2 -15.29 -4.85 14.06
N LEU A 3 -14.19 -4.20 13.64
CA LEU A 3 -13.24 -4.80 12.70
C LEU A 3 -12.38 -5.82 13.45
N ALA A 4 -12.48 -7.09 13.06
CA ALA A 4 -11.61 -8.15 13.51
C ALA A 4 -10.29 -8.13 12.70
N LEU A 5 -9.17 -7.96 13.38
CA LEU A 5 -7.83 -8.15 12.80
C LEU A 5 -7.56 -9.65 12.63
N ALA A 6 -7.18 -10.06 11.41
CA ALA A 6 -6.71 -11.41 11.10
C ALA A 6 -5.24 -11.62 11.55
N PRO A 7 -4.85 -12.83 11.99
CA PRO A 7 -3.50 -13.11 12.43
C PRO A 7 -2.55 -13.34 11.24
N ARG A 8 -1.36 -12.74 11.30
CA ARG A 8 -0.25 -12.99 10.38
C ARG A 8 0.32 -14.39 10.62
N SER A 9 0.25 -15.24 9.60
CA SER A 9 0.85 -16.57 9.60
C SER A 9 2.37 -16.51 9.66
N LEU A 10 2.91 -17.23 10.65
CA LEU A 10 4.33 -17.52 10.85
C LEU A 10 4.79 -18.50 9.76
N VAL A 11 5.72 -18.09 8.89
CA VAL A 11 6.35 -18.98 7.90
C VAL A 11 7.46 -19.75 8.61
N LEU A 12 7.24 -21.05 8.81
CA LEU A 12 8.24 -21.99 9.34
C LEU A 12 9.18 -22.40 8.20
N ALA A 13 10.46 -22.04 8.30
CA ALA A 13 11.49 -22.47 7.38
C ALA A 13 11.84 -23.96 7.63
N LEU A 14 11.41 -24.83 6.72
CA LEU A 14 11.72 -26.26 6.74
C LEU A 14 13.08 -26.49 6.06
N ALA A 15 14.05 -27.01 6.82
CA ALA A 15 15.37 -27.39 6.31
C ALA A 15 15.27 -28.67 5.48
N CYS A 16 15.63 -28.60 4.20
CA CYS A 16 15.71 -29.76 3.30
C CYS A 16 16.96 -30.61 3.58
N LEU A 17 16.74 -31.88 3.88
CA LEU A 17 17.73 -32.95 3.96
C LEU A 17 18.03 -33.44 2.52
N SER A 18 19.27 -33.30 2.07
CA SER A 18 19.74 -33.68 0.74
C SER A 18 20.02 -35.19 0.66
N VAL A 19 19.16 -35.93 -0.06
CA VAL A 19 19.39 -37.33 -0.45
C VAL A 19 19.88 -37.36 -1.90
N LEU A 20 21.07 -37.91 -2.13
CA LEU A 20 21.70 -38.08 -3.45
C LEU A 20 21.01 -39.24 -4.22
N PRO A 21 20.55 -39.05 -5.47
CA PRO A 21 20.13 -40.15 -6.32
C PRO A 21 21.32 -40.76 -7.09
N VAL A 22 21.34 -42.10 -7.13
CA VAL A 22 22.22 -42.93 -7.97
C VAL A 22 21.76 -42.84 -9.43
N ALA A 23 22.61 -42.28 -10.29
CA ALA A 23 22.36 -42.14 -11.72
C ALA A 23 22.62 -43.46 -12.46
N CYS A 24 21.54 -44.10 -12.95
CA CYS A 24 21.64 -45.19 -13.92
C CYS A 24 21.43 -44.60 -15.32
N GLY A 25 22.52 -44.48 -16.08
CA GLY A 25 22.57 -43.82 -17.39
C GLY A 25 22.04 -44.71 -18.51
N ALA A 26 20.82 -44.44 -18.97
CA ALA A 26 20.38 -44.78 -20.32
C ALA A 26 20.44 -43.51 -21.16
N ALA A 27 21.42 -43.44 -22.07
CA ALA A 27 21.56 -42.36 -23.03
C ALA A 27 20.34 -42.36 -23.96
N GLN A 28 19.36 -41.50 -23.68
CA GLN A 28 18.29 -41.21 -24.62
C GLN A 28 18.89 -40.38 -25.75
N SER A 29 18.94 -40.94 -26.95
CA SER A 29 19.34 -40.23 -28.16
C SER A 29 18.51 -38.95 -28.29
N PRO A 30 19.12 -37.79 -28.61
CA PRO A 30 18.39 -36.55 -28.79
C PRO A 30 17.34 -36.76 -29.87
N VAL A 31 16.07 -36.60 -29.49
CA VAL A 31 14.95 -36.67 -30.42
C VAL A 31 15.12 -35.48 -31.35
N THR A 32 15.58 -35.73 -32.58
CA THR A 32 15.70 -34.70 -33.62
C THR A 32 14.28 -34.30 -34.02
N ASN A 33 13.76 -33.26 -33.35
CA ASN A 33 12.48 -32.64 -33.68
C ASN A 33 12.51 -32.17 -35.14
N THR A 34 11.75 -32.88 -35.96
CA THR A 34 11.49 -32.57 -37.36
C THR A 34 10.94 -31.15 -37.51
N SER A 35 11.75 -30.27 -38.11
CA SER A 35 11.43 -29.01 -38.83
C SER A 35 10.14 -28.27 -38.46
N GLY A 36 9.87 -28.07 -37.17
CA GLY A 36 8.86 -27.13 -36.71
C GLY A 36 9.33 -25.70 -37.00
N LYS A 37 8.43 -24.83 -37.45
CA LYS A 37 8.75 -23.41 -37.57
C LYS A 37 9.12 -22.89 -36.18
N ALA A 38 10.20 -22.11 -36.09
CA ALA A 38 10.61 -21.54 -34.81
C ALA A 38 9.48 -20.67 -34.25
N LEU A 39 8.98 -21.02 -33.07
CA LEU A 39 8.02 -20.19 -32.36
C LEU A 39 8.68 -18.86 -31.99
N GLY A 40 7.91 -17.78 -32.07
CA GLY A 40 8.34 -16.47 -31.58
C GLY A 40 8.54 -16.48 -30.07
N ALA A 41 9.22 -15.45 -29.55
CA ALA A 41 9.39 -15.30 -28.12
C ALA A 41 8.02 -15.17 -27.42
N ALA A 42 7.77 -16.00 -26.41
CA ALA A 42 6.55 -15.93 -25.62
C ALA A 42 6.48 -14.59 -24.86
N PRO A 43 5.32 -13.92 -24.84
CA PRO A 43 5.15 -12.71 -24.04
C PRO A 43 5.11 -13.04 -22.54
N ASP A 44 5.57 -12.10 -21.69
CA ASP A 44 5.39 -12.18 -20.24
C ASP A 44 3.93 -11.92 -19.86
N LEU A 45 3.08 -12.89 -20.15
CA LEU A 45 1.64 -12.87 -19.93
C LEU A 45 1.25 -14.13 -19.16
N PRO A 46 0.81 -14.04 -17.89
CA PRO A 46 0.34 -15.21 -17.16
C PRO A 46 -1.00 -15.69 -17.74
N ILE A 47 -1.07 -16.96 -18.15
CA ILE A 47 -2.23 -17.57 -18.80
C ILE A 47 -2.72 -18.77 -17.98
N THR A 48 -4.02 -18.85 -17.72
CA THR A 48 -4.67 -20.07 -17.21
C THR A 48 -5.26 -20.86 -18.36
N ILE A 49 -5.16 -22.19 -18.35
CA ILE A 49 -5.66 -23.06 -19.42
C ILE A 49 -6.87 -23.85 -18.93
N GLN A 50 -7.94 -23.87 -19.71
CA GLN A 50 -9.11 -24.72 -19.49
C GLN A 50 -9.42 -25.51 -20.75
N VAL A 51 -9.60 -26.82 -20.61
CA VAL A 51 -9.96 -27.70 -21.72
C VAL A 51 -11.34 -28.29 -21.48
N GLN A 52 -12.20 -28.24 -22.47
CA GLN A 52 -13.59 -28.67 -22.38
C GLN A 52 -13.96 -29.54 -23.59
N ALA A 53 -14.64 -30.65 -23.35
CA ALA A 53 -15.25 -31.44 -24.41
C ALA A 53 -16.47 -30.69 -24.98
N ALA A 54 -16.44 -30.39 -26.27
CA ALA A 54 -17.56 -29.81 -27.02
C ALA A 54 -18.56 -30.88 -27.51
N THR A 55 -18.14 -32.15 -27.60
CA THR A 55 -18.99 -33.30 -27.90
C THR A 55 -18.78 -34.42 -26.88
N SER A 56 -19.74 -35.32 -26.71
CA SER A 56 -19.62 -36.47 -25.78
C SER A 56 -18.45 -37.37 -26.14
N GLU A 57 -18.19 -37.54 -27.44
CA GLU A 57 -17.14 -38.39 -28.01
C GLU A 57 -15.74 -37.82 -27.73
N ALA A 58 -15.64 -36.52 -27.40
CA ALA A 58 -14.37 -35.86 -27.14
C ALA A 58 -13.84 -36.06 -25.71
N GLN A 59 -14.66 -36.56 -24.77
CA GLN A 59 -14.29 -36.71 -23.36
C GLN A 59 -12.97 -37.47 -23.13
N PRO A 60 -12.69 -38.59 -23.82
CA PRO A 60 -11.42 -39.32 -23.64
C PRO A 60 -10.17 -38.50 -23.99
N PHE A 61 -10.31 -37.48 -24.85
CA PHE A 61 -9.20 -36.66 -25.32
C PHE A 61 -8.87 -35.50 -24.37
N VAL A 62 -9.79 -35.07 -23.50
CA VAL A 62 -9.65 -33.84 -22.69
C VAL A 62 -8.40 -33.85 -21.81
N ALA A 63 -8.13 -34.97 -21.12
CA ALA A 63 -6.95 -35.08 -20.25
C ALA A 63 -5.64 -34.98 -21.05
N GLY A 64 -5.54 -35.72 -22.16
CA GLY A 64 -4.38 -35.69 -23.03
C GLY A 64 -4.17 -34.33 -23.70
N VAL A 65 -5.25 -33.63 -24.08
CA VAL A 65 -5.15 -32.28 -24.65
C VAL A 65 -4.69 -31.29 -23.59
N THR A 66 -5.23 -31.37 -22.37
CA THR A 66 -4.82 -30.52 -21.24
C THR A 66 -3.32 -30.65 -20.97
N GLU A 67 -2.82 -31.88 -20.83
CA GLU A 67 -1.40 -32.14 -20.54
C GLU A 67 -0.50 -31.67 -21.70
N SER A 68 -0.88 -32.01 -22.95
CA SER A 68 -0.10 -31.67 -24.13
C SER A 68 -0.03 -30.17 -24.39
N VAL A 69 -1.16 -29.45 -24.27
CA VAL A 69 -1.21 -27.98 -24.43
C VAL A 69 -0.43 -27.29 -23.32
N THR A 70 -0.60 -27.70 -22.06
CA THR A 70 0.11 -27.12 -20.91
C THR A 70 1.62 -27.30 -21.05
N THR A 71 2.06 -28.52 -21.39
CA THR A 71 3.48 -28.84 -21.57
C THR A 71 4.07 -28.07 -22.74
N SER A 72 3.36 -28.00 -23.87
CA SER A 72 3.83 -27.29 -25.06
C SER A 72 3.96 -25.79 -24.83
N LEU A 73 2.96 -25.16 -24.18
CA LEU A 73 3.02 -23.74 -23.84
C LEU A 73 4.16 -23.43 -22.87
N THR A 74 4.34 -24.26 -21.84
CA THR A 74 5.43 -24.11 -20.87
C THR A 74 6.79 -24.23 -21.56
N ASN A 75 6.97 -25.22 -22.44
CA ASN A 75 8.21 -25.42 -23.20
C ASN A 75 8.47 -24.27 -24.20
N ALA A 76 7.42 -23.65 -24.73
CA ALA A 76 7.52 -22.46 -25.56
C ALA A 76 7.80 -21.17 -24.76
N GLY A 77 7.90 -21.24 -23.44
CA GLY A 77 8.23 -20.11 -22.56
C GLY A 77 7.03 -19.30 -22.09
N TYR A 78 5.79 -19.74 -22.35
CA TYR A 78 4.61 -19.08 -21.81
C TYR A 78 4.49 -19.33 -20.31
N LYS A 79 4.10 -18.29 -19.56
CA LYS A 79 3.87 -18.38 -18.12
C LYS A 79 2.49 -18.97 -17.84
N VAL A 80 2.40 -20.30 -17.81
CA VAL A 80 1.16 -20.99 -17.45
C VAL A 80 0.97 -20.95 -15.93
N VAL A 81 -0.20 -20.51 -15.46
CA VAL A 81 -0.57 -20.49 -14.05
C VAL A 81 -1.73 -21.45 -13.79
N ALA A 82 -1.72 -22.08 -12.62
CA ALA A 82 -2.78 -22.99 -12.20
C ALA A 82 -4.14 -22.27 -12.07
N ASP A 83 -5.22 -23.04 -12.10
CA ASP A 83 -6.57 -22.53 -11.85
C ASP A 83 -6.65 -21.81 -10.50
N GLY A 84 -7.19 -20.59 -10.50
CA GLY A 84 -7.28 -19.72 -9.32
C GLY A 84 -6.06 -18.82 -9.07
N GLY A 85 -4.99 -18.96 -9.84
CA GLY A 85 -3.88 -18.01 -9.84
C GLY A 85 -4.22 -16.67 -10.50
N GLU A 86 -3.46 -15.61 -10.20
CA GLU A 86 -3.58 -14.33 -10.91
C GLU A 86 -3.13 -14.49 -12.37
N SER A 87 -4.08 -14.54 -13.30
CA SER A 87 -3.83 -14.55 -14.74
C SER A 87 -4.27 -13.26 -15.41
N ALA A 88 -3.61 -12.94 -16.52
CA ALA A 88 -3.96 -11.83 -17.38
C ALA A 88 -4.84 -12.28 -18.55
N ALA A 89 -4.80 -13.57 -18.90
CA ALA A 89 -5.67 -14.18 -19.90
C ALA A 89 -6.09 -15.61 -19.53
N HIS A 90 -7.24 -16.02 -20.04
CA HIS A 90 -7.74 -17.39 -20.01
C HIS A 90 -7.68 -18.00 -21.41
N ALA A 91 -7.01 -19.14 -21.56
CA ALA A 91 -7.04 -19.93 -22.78
C ALA A 91 -8.04 -21.07 -22.60
N THR A 92 -9.10 -21.07 -23.41
CA THR A 92 -10.09 -22.15 -23.43
C THR A 92 -9.91 -22.97 -24.70
N VAL A 93 -9.68 -24.27 -24.53
CA VAL A 93 -9.61 -25.24 -25.64
C VAL A 93 -10.88 -26.08 -25.66
N LYS A 94 -11.68 -25.93 -26.71
CA LYS A 94 -12.83 -26.80 -26.98
C LYS A 94 -12.38 -27.95 -27.86
N VAL A 95 -12.64 -29.17 -27.40
CA VAL A 95 -12.29 -30.41 -28.11
C VAL A 95 -13.57 -31.03 -28.66
N SER A 96 -13.71 -31.16 -29.98
CA SER A 96 -14.80 -31.91 -30.60
C SER A 96 -14.25 -33.14 -31.29
N ALA A 97 -14.97 -34.26 -31.20
CA ALA A 97 -14.61 -35.50 -31.88
C ALA A 97 -15.81 -35.98 -32.69
N THR A 98 -15.57 -36.28 -33.97
CA THR A 98 -16.59 -36.83 -34.87
C THR A 98 -16.13 -38.21 -35.33
N PRO A 99 -16.92 -39.27 -35.11
CA PRO A 99 -16.56 -40.60 -35.59
C PRO A 99 -16.55 -40.62 -37.11
N LYS A 100 -15.48 -41.15 -37.69
CA LYS A 100 -15.35 -41.37 -39.13
C LYS A 100 -16.13 -42.62 -39.48
N ALA A 101 -17.09 -42.51 -40.40
CA ALA A 101 -17.83 -43.66 -40.89
C ALA A 101 -16.85 -44.65 -41.54
N SER A 102 -16.56 -45.76 -40.86
CA SER A 102 -15.82 -46.88 -41.43
C SER A 102 -16.83 -47.90 -41.90
N PHE A 103 -16.77 -48.26 -43.18
CA PHE A 103 -17.54 -49.38 -43.73
C PHE A 103 -17.07 -50.74 -43.17
N PHE A 104 -15.95 -50.78 -42.45
CA PHE A 104 -15.40 -51.97 -41.83
C PHE A 104 -15.22 -51.72 -40.33
N ALA A 105 -16.16 -52.23 -39.53
CA ALA A 105 -16.01 -52.31 -38.08
C ALA A 105 -15.09 -53.50 -37.76
N VAL A 106 -13.79 -53.24 -37.64
CA VAL A 106 -12.84 -54.27 -37.21
C VAL A 106 -12.94 -54.42 -35.70
N GLN A 107 -13.52 -55.53 -35.24
CA GLN A 107 -13.50 -55.91 -33.83
C GLN A 107 -12.13 -56.49 -33.50
N VAL A 108 -11.37 -55.82 -32.64
CA VAL A 108 -10.13 -56.35 -32.06
C VAL A 108 -10.41 -56.60 -30.59
N ASN A 109 -10.34 -57.85 -30.14
CA ASN A 109 -10.62 -58.23 -28.75
C ASN A 109 -12.02 -57.81 -28.25
N GLY A 110 -13.03 -57.85 -29.12
CA GLY A 110 -14.41 -57.48 -28.78
C GLY A 110 -14.65 -55.98 -28.62
N GLN A 111 -13.62 -55.14 -28.82
CA GLN A 111 -13.77 -53.69 -28.91
C GLN A 111 -13.73 -53.25 -30.37
N THR A 112 -14.78 -52.53 -30.78
CA THR A 112 -14.81 -51.87 -32.08
C THR A 112 -13.86 -50.68 -32.03
N LYS A 113 -12.76 -50.73 -32.78
CA LYS A 113 -11.92 -49.55 -32.98
C LYS A 113 -12.66 -48.55 -33.85
N GLN A 114 -12.92 -47.37 -33.31
CA GLN A 114 -13.55 -46.28 -34.03
C GLN A 114 -12.52 -45.19 -34.30
N ASN A 115 -12.38 -44.80 -35.56
CA ASN A 115 -11.54 -43.67 -35.94
C ASN A 115 -12.31 -42.38 -35.71
N TYR A 116 -11.69 -41.40 -35.08
CA TYR A 116 -12.26 -40.08 -34.84
C TYR A 116 -11.48 -39.01 -35.61
N THR A 117 -12.21 -38.05 -36.17
CA THR A 117 -11.65 -36.75 -36.54
C THR A 117 -11.85 -35.82 -35.35
N VAL A 118 -10.75 -35.39 -34.73
CA VAL A 118 -10.74 -34.51 -33.57
C VAL A 118 -10.39 -33.10 -34.02
N GLN A 119 -11.18 -32.12 -33.61
CA GLN A 119 -10.90 -30.69 -33.82
C GLN A 119 -10.63 -30.02 -32.46
N LEU A 120 -9.61 -29.16 -32.46
CA LEU A 120 -9.25 -28.32 -31.33
C LEU A 120 -9.54 -26.87 -31.71
N ASP A 121 -10.36 -26.19 -30.92
CA ASP A 121 -10.64 -24.77 -31.03
C ASP A 121 -10.12 -24.07 -29.77
N LEU A 122 -9.06 -23.28 -29.93
CA LEU A 122 -8.43 -22.55 -28.84
C LEU A 122 -8.80 -21.08 -28.94
N SER A 123 -9.40 -20.55 -27.88
CA SER A 123 -9.71 -19.13 -27.72
C SER A 123 -8.96 -18.56 -26.51
N VAL A 124 -8.21 -17.47 -26.69
CA VAL A 124 -7.56 -16.75 -25.59
C VAL A 124 -8.32 -15.47 -25.29
N ILE A 125 -8.78 -15.31 -24.05
CA ILE A 125 -9.66 -14.21 -23.60
C ILE A 125 -8.94 -13.40 -22.52
N GLY A 126 -8.92 -12.08 -22.66
CA GLY A 126 -8.32 -11.19 -21.67
C GLY A 126 -9.17 -11.07 -20.41
N VAL A 127 -8.55 -11.18 -19.22
CA VAL A 127 -9.29 -11.13 -17.94
C VAL A 127 -9.88 -9.74 -17.69
N ALA A 128 -9.11 -8.69 -17.98
CA ALA A 128 -9.49 -7.32 -17.68
C ALA A 128 -10.66 -6.80 -18.54
N ASN A 129 -10.70 -7.17 -19.82
CA ASN A 129 -11.67 -6.66 -20.79
C ASN A 129 -12.68 -7.70 -21.29
N LYS A 130 -12.50 -8.99 -20.93
CA LYS A 130 -13.33 -10.13 -21.35
C LYS A 130 -13.43 -10.31 -22.87
N ALA A 131 -12.50 -9.73 -23.63
CA ALA A 131 -12.48 -9.81 -25.08
C ALA A 131 -11.61 -10.97 -25.54
N VAL A 132 -11.99 -11.62 -26.64
CA VAL A 132 -11.12 -12.58 -27.32
C VAL A 132 -9.90 -11.84 -27.87
N ILE A 133 -8.73 -12.17 -27.36
CA ILE A 133 -7.44 -11.62 -27.79
C ILE A 133 -7.00 -12.35 -29.05
N ASP A 134 -7.09 -13.68 -29.03
CA ASP A 134 -6.64 -14.51 -30.13
C ASP A 134 -7.40 -15.83 -30.23
N HIS A 135 -7.30 -16.46 -31.40
CA HIS A 135 -7.99 -17.70 -31.73
C HIS A 135 -7.13 -18.55 -32.65
N ALA A 136 -7.11 -19.86 -32.42
CA ALA A 136 -6.39 -20.84 -33.21
C ALA A 136 -7.21 -22.13 -33.31
N THR A 137 -7.07 -22.82 -34.44
CA THR A 137 -7.73 -24.12 -34.67
C THR A 137 -6.80 -25.13 -35.30
N SER A 138 -6.96 -26.39 -34.90
CA SER A 138 -6.24 -27.50 -35.52
C SER A 138 -7.12 -28.75 -35.51
N ALA A 139 -6.73 -29.76 -36.31
CA ALA A 139 -7.45 -31.02 -36.37
C ALA A 139 -6.48 -32.19 -36.56
N PHE A 140 -6.87 -33.37 -36.07
CA PHE A 140 -6.14 -34.61 -36.26
C PHE A 140 -7.06 -35.83 -36.26
N GLU A 141 -6.59 -36.94 -36.83
CA GLU A 141 -7.26 -38.23 -36.73
C GLU A 141 -6.64 -39.08 -35.61
N SER A 142 -7.45 -39.76 -34.80
CA SER A 142 -7.01 -40.73 -33.77
C SER A 142 -7.96 -41.92 -33.70
N ASP A 143 -7.42 -43.11 -33.49
CA ASP A 143 -8.14 -44.38 -33.36
C ASP A 143 -8.05 -44.99 -31.95
N ASP A 144 -7.28 -44.37 -31.07
CA ASP A 144 -6.87 -44.88 -29.76
C ASP A 144 -7.11 -43.88 -28.61
N GLY A 145 -7.64 -42.69 -28.92
CA GLY A 145 -7.81 -41.61 -27.94
C GLY A 145 -6.54 -40.78 -27.72
N ALA A 146 -5.41 -41.12 -28.37
CA ALA A 146 -4.16 -40.41 -28.19
C ALA A 146 -4.16 -39.07 -28.94
N VAL A 147 -3.68 -38.03 -28.25
CA VAL A 147 -3.54 -36.70 -28.82
C VAL A 147 -2.25 -36.63 -29.64
N LYS A 148 -2.35 -36.19 -30.90
CA LYS A 148 -1.18 -36.02 -31.77
C LYS A 148 -0.44 -34.72 -31.43
N PRO A 149 0.85 -34.76 -31.02
CA PRO A 149 1.60 -33.55 -30.66
C PRO A 149 1.64 -32.49 -31.77
N ALA A 150 1.68 -32.92 -33.04
CA ALA A 150 1.69 -32.02 -34.20
C ALA A 150 0.44 -31.11 -34.26
N ALA A 151 -0.73 -31.57 -33.79
CA ALA A 151 -1.94 -30.76 -33.79
C ALA A 151 -1.91 -29.67 -32.72
N VAL A 152 -1.32 -29.98 -31.56
CA VAL A 152 -1.11 -28.98 -30.50
C VAL A 152 -0.04 -27.98 -30.92
N GLN A 153 1.06 -28.45 -31.52
CA GLN A 153 2.10 -27.59 -32.08
C GLN A 153 1.52 -26.61 -33.12
N ALA A 154 0.62 -27.06 -33.99
CA ALA A 154 -0.03 -26.19 -34.98
C ALA A 154 -0.88 -25.07 -34.33
N LEU A 155 -1.51 -25.31 -33.17
CA LEU A 155 -2.20 -24.25 -32.43
C LEU A 155 -1.21 -23.19 -31.93
N LEU A 156 -0.08 -23.63 -31.37
CA LEU A 156 0.95 -22.73 -30.85
C LEU A 156 1.60 -21.92 -31.97
N GLU A 157 1.84 -22.53 -33.13
CA GLU A 157 2.35 -21.83 -34.31
C GLU A 157 1.39 -20.72 -34.75
N GLN A 158 0.08 -21.02 -34.85
CA GLN A 158 -0.93 -20.01 -35.19
C GLN A 158 -0.98 -18.85 -34.15
N LEU A 159 -0.98 -19.17 -32.86
CA LEU A 159 -0.96 -18.16 -31.78
C LEU A 159 0.32 -17.31 -31.81
N SER A 160 1.46 -17.94 -32.09
CA SER A 160 2.74 -17.23 -32.20
C SER A 160 2.78 -16.34 -33.44
N GLU A 161 2.25 -16.80 -34.57
CA GLU A 161 2.24 -16.06 -35.83
C GLU A 161 1.29 -14.86 -35.81
N SER A 162 0.20 -14.95 -35.04
CA SER A 162 -0.77 -13.86 -34.95
C SER A 162 -0.17 -12.58 -34.33
N GLY A 163 0.82 -12.74 -33.44
CA GLY A 163 1.41 -11.66 -32.64
C GLY A 163 0.43 -10.97 -31.66
N LYS A 164 -0.83 -11.39 -31.59
CA LYS A 164 -1.88 -10.70 -30.82
C LYS A 164 -1.67 -10.81 -29.32
N LEU A 165 -1.18 -11.96 -28.84
CA LEU A 165 -0.84 -12.13 -27.42
C LEU A 165 0.29 -11.17 -26.99
N THR A 166 1.29 -10.97 -27.83
CA THR A 166 2.39 -10.03 -27.59
C THR A 166 1.91 -8.58 -27.60
N ALA A 167 1.05 -8.22 -28.56
CA ALA A 167 0.43 -6.90 -28.61
C ALA A 167 -0.44 -6.65 -27.35
N TYR A 168 -1.20 -7.65 -26.91
CA TYR A 168 -2.01 -7.55 -25.70
C TYR A 168 -1.15 -7.38 -24.44
N ALA A 169 -0.11 -8.18 -24.26
CA ALA A 169 0.82 -8.06 -23.15
C ALA A 169 1.47 -6.66 -23.08
N THR A 170 1.95 -6.16 -24.21
CA THR A 170 2.48 -4.79 -24.34
C THR A 170 1.43 -3.74 -23.95
N SER A 171 0.18 -3.93 -24.39
CA SER A 171 -0.92 -3.01 -24.06
C SER A 171 -1.21 -2.95 -22.56
N LEU A 172 -1.16 -4.10 -21.86
CA LEU A 172 -1.36 -4.16 -20.41
C LEU A 172 -0.22 -3.47 -19.66
N GLU A 173 1.03 -3.64 -20.10
CA GLU A 173 2.18 -2.95 -19.52
C GLU A 173 2.06 -1.43 -19.68
N ASN A 174 1.69 -0.96 -20.87
CA ASN A 174 1.47 0.45 -21.14
C ASN A 174 0.32 1.03 -20.31
N GLN A 175 -0.77 0.29 -20.12
CA GLN A 175 -1.87 0.69 -19.24
C GLN A 175 -1.43 0.80 -17.78
N LYS A 176 -0.66 -0.16 -17.27
CA LYS A 176 -0.08 -0.10 -15.92
C LYS A 176 0.82 1.12 -15.75
N LYS A 177 1.74 1.34 -16.69
CA LYS A 177 2.62 2.52 -16.70
C LYS A 177 1.84 3.82 -16.73
N ALA A 178 0.81 3.93 -17.56
CA ALA A 178 -0.05 5.11 -17.63
C ALA A 178 -0.85 5.34 -16.34
N ALA A 179 -1.37 4.27 -15.73
CA ALA A 179 -2.07 4.37 -14.44
C ALA A 179 -1.13 4.83 -13.32
N THR A 180 0.08 4.30 -13.24
CA THR A 180 1.11 4.74 -12.29
C THR A 180 1.51 6.20 -12.52
N ALA A 181 1.72 6.60 -13.78
CA ALA A 181 2.05 7.99 -14.12
C ALA A 181 0.92 8.95 -13.73
N LYS A 182 -0.34 8.55 -13.92
CA LYS A 182 -1.50 9.34 -13.50
C LYS A 182 -1.55 9.53 -11.98
N VAL A 183 -1.34 8.46 -11.20
CA VAL A 183 -1.30 8.57 -9.73
C VAL A 183 -0.15 9.47 -9.28
N ALA A 184 1.03 9.33 -9.88
CA ALA A 184 2.18 10.18 -9.57
C ALA A 184 1.91 11.67 -9.88
N GLN A 185 1.21 11.96 -10.99
CA GLN A 185 0.81 13.31 -11.34
C GLN A 185 -0.22 13.88 -10.36
N GLU A 186 -1.25 13.10 -10.00
CA GLU A 186 -2.25 13.52 -9.00
C GLU A 186 -1.62 13.77 -7.62
N GLU A 187 -0.61 12.97 -7.25
CA GLU A 187 0.16 13.16 -6.03
C GLU A 187 0.98 14.46 -6.07
N GLU A 188 1.67 14.72 -7.18
CA GLU A 188 2.44 15.94 -7.41
C GLU A 188 1.57 17.20 -7.32
N ASP A 189 0.41 17.17 -7.97
CA ASP A 189 -0.52 18.30 -7.99
C ASP A 189 -1.13 18.56 -6.60
N LEU A 190 -1.46 17.49 -5.86
CA LEU A 190 -1.93 17.61 -4.48
C LEU A 190 -0.84 18.18 -3.56
N TRP A 191 0.40 17.73 -3.70
CA TRP A 191 1.52 18.24 -2.91
C TRP A 191 1.80 19.72 -3.20
N LYS A 192 1.79 20.13 -4.48
CA LYS A 192 1.90 21.56 -4.84
C LYS A 192 0.79 22.40 -4.22
N GLY A 193 -0.45 21.87 -4.20
CA GLY A 193 -1.58 22.51 -3.53
C GLY A 193 -1.49 22.54 -2.00
N ALA A 194 -0.73 21.62 -1.40
CA ALA A 194 -0.60 21.49 0.05
C ALA A 194 0.11 22.68 0.72
N ASN A 195 0.90 23.46 -0.06
CA ASN A 195 1.64 24.64 0.40
C ASN A 195 2.49 24.36 1.65
N ASP A 196 3.49 23.48 1.53
CA ASP A 196 4.35 23.07 2.64
C ASP A 196 5.12 24.25 3.27
N ALA A 197 5.58 25.20 2.44
CA ALA A 197 6.19 26.44 2.90
C ALA A 197 5.23 27.26 3.77
N GLY A 198 3.95 27.30 3.39
CA GLY A 198 2.88 27.83 4.22
C GLY A 198 2.83 27.12 5.57
N CYS A 199 2.72 25.79 5.60
CA CYS A 199 2.62 25.02 6.84
C CYS A 199 3.79 25.26 7.83
N ARG A 200 5.00 25.55 7.34
CA ARG A 200 6.15 25.87 8.21
C ARG A 200 6.05 27.25 8.89
N ALA A 201 5.18 28.14 8.41
CA ALA A 201 5.01 29.47 8.97
C ALA A 201 4.19 29.44 10.28
N PRO A 202 4.51 30.30 11.27
CA PRO A 202 3.89 30.27 12.59
C PRO A 202 2.38 30.60 12.61
N THR A 203 1.86 31.24 11.55
CA THR A 203 0.47 31.70 11.44
C THR A 203 -0.37 30.87 10.46
N ALA A 204 0.21 29.91 9.76
CA ALA A 204 -0.45 29.22 8.67
C ALA A 204 -1.17 27.94 9.12
N SER A 205 -2.17 27.52 8.33
CA SER A 205 -2.82 26.22 8.47
C SER A 205 -2.02 25.14 7.73
N CYS A 206 -1.79 24.00 8.38
CA CYS A 206 -1.21 22.80 7.76
C CYS A 206 -2.27 21.86 7.16
N GLU A 207 -3.46 22.38 6.84
CA GLU A 207 -4.58 21.55 6.37
C GLU A 207 -4.29 20.82 5.06
N GLY A 208 -3.71 21.50 4.07
CA GLY A 208 -3.33 20.86 2.80
C GLY A 208 -2.26 19.77 2.97
N VAL A 209 -1.27 20.00 3.84
CA VAL A 209 -0.25 18.98 4.18
C VAL A 209 -0.89 17.78 4.90
N ARG A 210 -1.86 18.02 5.78
CA ARG A 210 -2.58 16.94 6.48
C ARG A 210 -3.44 16.12 5.51
N GLU A 211 -4.13 16.78 4.58
CA GLU A 211 -4.90 16.11 3.53
C GLU A 211 -4.00 15.23 2.66
N TYR A 212 -2.86 15.76 2.22
CA TYR A 212 -1.87 15.00 1.48
C TYR A 212 -1.40 13.75 2.24
N LEU A 213 -1.00 13.90 3.52
CA LEU A 213 -0.53 12.79 4.34
C LEU A 213 -1.62 11.75 4.63
N HIS A 214 -2.88 12.17 4.67
CA HIS A 214 -4.01 11.25 4.80
C HIS A 214 -4.22 10.44 3.52
N LYS A 215 -4.16 11.07 2.34
CA LYS A 215 -4.35 10.39 1.04
C LYS A 215 -3.14 9.53 0.64
N TYR A 216 -1.93 9.98 0.93
CA TYR A 216 -0.67 9.34 0.56
C TYR A 216 0.27 9.17 1.78
N PRO A 217 -0.06 8.29 2.74
CA PRO A 217 0.70 8.15 4.00
C PRO A 217 2.16 7.69 3.79
N SER A 218 2.40 6.94 2.71
CA SER A 218 3.71 6.50 2.23
C SER A 218 4.10 7.14 0.89
N GLY A 219 3.50 8.29 0.55
CA GLY A 219 3.80 9.02 -0.68
C GLY A 219 5.21 9.59 -0.70
N LYS A 220 5.64 10.04 -1.89
CA LYS A 220 6.95 10.64 -2.15
C LYS A 220 7.27 11.81 -1.21
N TYR A 221 6.27 12.62 -0.86
CA TYR A 221 6.42 13.82 -0.02
C TYR A 221 5.99 13.60 1.44
N ALA A 222 5.72 12.36 1.85
CA ALA A 222 5.20 12.10 3.18
C ALA A 222 6.20 12.45 4.30
N ALA A 223 7.50 12.29 4.06
CA ALA A 223 8.54 12.71 4.99
C ALA A 223 8.60 14.23 5.13
N ASP A 224 8.57 14.95 4.00
CA ASP A 224 8.60 16.41 3.96
C ASP A 224 7.35 17.02 4.60
N GLY A 225 6.18 16.45 4.35
CA GLY A 225 4.92 16.88 4.95
C GLY A 225 4.93 16.75 6.47
N ARG A 226 5.41 15.63 7.02
CA ARG A 226 5.56 15.47 8.47
C ARG A 226 6.54 16.49 9.05
N LYS A 227 7.70 16.66 8.41
CA LYS A 227 8.70 17.66 8.80
C LYS A 227 8.12 19.08 8.80
N ALA A 228 7.35 19.44 7.77
CA ALA A 228 6.72 20.76 7.68
C ALA A 228 5.74 21.02 8.83
N MET A 229 4.96 20.02 9.25
CA MET A 229 4.06 20.15 10.41
C MET A 229 4.82 20.28 11.74
N ASP A 230 5.91 19.54 11.92
CA ASP A 230 6.74 19.63 13.11
C ASP A 230 7.38 21.02 13.23
N GLU A 231 7.99 21.51 12.13
CA GLU A 231 8.59 22.85 12.05
C GLU A 231 7.55 23.96 12.25
N GLY A 232 6.36 23.83 11.66
CA GLY A 232 5.27 24.80 11.86
C GLY A 232 4.77 24.84 13.31
N THR A 233 4.69 23.67 13.96
CA THR A 233 4.32 23.57 15.38
C THR A 233 5.36 24.24 16.26
N GLU A 234 6.65 24.00 15.98
CA GLU A 234 7.75 24.64 16.68
C GLU A 234 7.76 26.16 16.47
N ALA A 235 7.64 26.62 15.22
CA ALA A 235 7.63 28.05 14.87
C ALA A 235 6.51 28.78 15.59
N LYS A 236 5.31 28.19 15.65
CA LYS A 236 4.17 28.73 16.39
C LYS A 236 4.44 28.81 17.89
N ALA A 237 5.05 27.76 18.47
CA ALA A 237 5.41 27.76 19.88
C ALA A 237 6.45 28.83 20.21
N TRP A 238 7.44 29.03 19.33
CA TRP A 238 8.44 30.08 19.50
C TRP A 238 7.83 31.48 19.38
N ALA A 239 6.97 31.72 18.39
CA ALA A 239 6.26 33.00 18.25
C ALA A 239 5.43 33.32 19.51
N ALA A 240 4.76 32.32 20.09
CA ALA A 240 3.98 32.47 21.32
C ALA A 240 4.86 32.64 22.57
N ALA A 241 6.12 32.20 22.55
CA ALA A 241 7.04 32.32 23.68
C ALA A 241 7.41 33.77 24.00
N ASN A 242 7.26 34.67 23.02
CA ASN A 242 7.56 36.10 23.13
C ASN A 242 8.90 36.38 23.83
N ALA A 243 9.99 35.87 23.23
CA ALA A 243 11.33 35.97 23.81
C ALA A 243 11.81 37.42 24.05
N GLY A 244 11.20 38.40 23.37
CA GLY A 244 11.44 39.83 23.62
C GLY A 244 11.07 40.25 25.04
N ASP A 245 9.89 39.82 25.52
CA ASP A 245 9.42 40.11 26.88
C ASP A 245 10.30 39.43 27.93
N CYS A 246 10.78 38.22 27.65
CA CYS A 246 11.71 37.55 28.55
C CYS A 246 13.07 38.26 28.63
N LYS A 247 13.62 38.76 27.52
CA LYS A 247 14.89 39.52 27.51
C LYS A 247 14.81 40.81 28.33
N LYS A 248 13.62 41.40 28.49
CA LYS A 248 13.38 42.63 29.26
C LYS A 248 12.14 42.46 30.15
N PRO A 249 12.22 41.65 31.20
CA PRO A 249 11.05 41.28 31.97
C PRO A 249 10.52 42.50 32.74
N THR A 250 9.21 42.72 32.69
CA THR A 250 8.50 43.73 33.48
C THR A 250 7.67 43.10 34.61
N ARG A 251 7.55 41.76 34.59
CA ARG A 251 6.82 40.93 35.56
C ARG A 251 7.64 39.69 35.88
N THR A 252 7.40 39.10 37.05
CA THR A 252 8.14 37.91 37.52
C THR A 252 7.87 36.65 36.71
N ASP A 253 6.81 36.63 35.88
CA ASP A 253 6.41 35.53 35.00
C ASP A 253 6.70 35.77 33.51
N ALA A 254 7.40 36.86 33.16
CA ALA A 254 7.63 37.27 31.76
C ALA A 254 8.39 36.23 30.92
N CYS A 255 9.13 35.31 31.55
CA CYS A 255 9.89 34.26 30.86
C CYS A 255 9.15 32.92 30.70
N ARG A 256 7.91 32.79 31.20
CA ARG A 256 7.16 31.53 31.18
C ARG A 256 6.98 30.95 29.77
N GLY A 257 6.76 31.81 28.78
CA GLY A 257 6.63 31.38 27.38
C GLY A 257 7.90 30.71 26.84
N VAL A 258 9.07 31.29 27.12
CA VAL A 258 10.38 30.75 26.72
C VAL A 258 10.69 29.44 27.47
N GLU A 259 10.37 29.37 28.76
CA GLU A 259 10.53 28.15 29.57
C GLU A 259 9.67 27.01 28.99
N ASN A 260 8.40 27.28 28.68
CA ASN A 260 7.50 26.30 28.06
C ASN A 260 8.01 25.83 26.70
N TYR A 261 8.50 26.75 25.86
CA TYR A 261 9.09 26.39 24.56
C TYR A 261 10.29 25.47 24.73
N LEU A 262 11.25 25.78 25.61
CA LEU A 262 12.42 24.94 25.86
C LEU A 262 12.08 23.58 26.46
N GLY A 263 10.97 23.48 27.21
CA GLY A 263 10.44 22.22 27.72
C GLY A 263 9.89 21.32 26.61
N SER A 264 9.16 21.90 25.65
CA SER A 264 8.57 21.17 24.53
C SER A 264 9.56 20.88 23.39
N PHE A 265 10.55 21.77 23.17
CA PHE A 265 11.50 21.73 22.06
C PHE A 265 12.95 21.93 22.56
N PRO A 266 13.51 21.02 23.38
CA PRO A 266 14.82 21.21 24.01
C PRO A 266 15.99 21.29 23.03
N GLY A 267 15.83 20.72 21.83
CA GLY A 267 16.78 20.77 20.70
C GLY A 267 16.23 21.53 19.48
N GLY A 268 15.17 22.32 19.66
CA GLY A 268 14.56 23.09 18.57
C GLY A 268 15.50 24.16 18.00
N ALA A 269 15.15 24.68 16.82
CA ALA A 269 15.86 25.73 16.11
C ALA A 269 16.07 26.99 16.96
N HIS A 270 15.15 27.32 17.87
CA HIS A 270 15.26 28.49 18.77
C HIS A 270 15.73 28.14 20.18
N ALA A 271 16.16 26.90 20.45
CA ALA A 271 16.56 26.49 21.79
C ALA A 271 17.76 27.29 22.33
N ALA A 272 18.74 27.61 21.48
CA ALA A 272 19.88 28.45 21.85
C ALA A 272 19.44 29.88 22.18
N GLU A 273 18.55 30.46 21.37
CA GLU A 273 18.03 31.80 21.62
C GLU A 273 17.20 31.87 22.91
N GLY A 274 16.35 30.89 23.15
CA GLY A 274 15.57 30.79 24.39
C GLY A 274 16.45 30.72 25.64
N LYS A 275 17.49 29.88 25.62
CA LYS A 275 18.46 29.79 26.73
C LYS A 275 19.17 31.13 26.97
N ASN A 276 19.55 31.83 25.90
CA ASN A 276 20.17 33.15 26.00
C ASN A 276 19.20 34.19 26.57
N ALA A 277 17.92 34.15 26.20
CA ALA A 277 16.90 35.04 26.76
C ALA A 277 16.72 34.81 28.27
N LEU A 278 16.65 33.56 28.73
CA LEU A 278 16.55 33.24 30.15
C LEU A 278 17.78 33.72 30.94
N ASN A 279 18.98 33.50 30.41
CA ASN A 279 20.23 33.95 31.05
C ASN A 279 20.26 35.49 31.18
N ALA A 280 19.84 36.22 30.15
CA ALA A 280 19.76 37.68 30.20
C ALA A 280 18.72 38.19 31.21
N ALA A 281 17.64 37.44 31.43
CA ALA A 281 16.54 37.79 32.33
C ALA A 281 16.84 37.58 33.82
N GLN A 282 17.87 36.79 34.18
CA GLN A 282 18.11 36.35 35.56
C GLN A 282 18.15 37.51 36.56
N LYS A 283 19.02 38.50 36.33
CA LYS A 283 19.19 39.65 37.24
C LYS A 283 17.97 40.58 37.28
N PRO A 284 17.36 40.98 36.14
CA PRO A 284 16.09 41.71 36.15
C PRO A 284 14.96 41.00 36.91
N LEU A 285 14.78 39.68 36.72
CA LEU A 285 13.77 38.90 37.43
C LEU A 285 14.02 38.86 38.94
N GLU A 286 15.28 38.71 39.37
CA GLU A 286 15.65 38.78 40.79
C GLU A 286 15.23 40.13 41.40
N ASN A 287 15.50 41.24 40.70
CA ASN A 287 15.12 42.57 41.16
C ASN A 287 13.59 42.74 41.23
N LEU A 288 12.85 42.23 40.23
CA LEU A 288 11.38 42.26 40.24
C LEU A 288 10.81 41.45 41.41
N ARG A 289 11.36 40.27 41.69
CA ARG A 289 10.95 39.44 42.85
C ARG A 289 11.25 40.12 44.18
N LYS A 290 12.41 40.77 44.32
CA LYS A 290 12.73 41.57 45.51
C LYS A 290 11.78 42.74 45.69
N ALA A 291 11.47 43.46 44.61
CA ALA A 291 10.53 44.56 44.63
C ALA A 291 9.11 44.11 44.99
N GLU A 292 8.66 42.98 44.43
CA GLU A 292 7.37 42.35 44.76
C GLU A 292 7.33 41.89 46.23
N ALA A 293 8.37 41.24 46.72
CA ALA A 293 8.47 40.82 48.12
C ALA A 293 8.45 42.00 49.11
N LEU A 294 9.13 43.11 48.77
CA LEU A 294 9.08 44.35 49.57
C LEU A 294 7.69 45.00 49.58
N ARG A 295 6.92 44.83 48.50
CA ARG A 295 5.54 45.32 48.42
C ARG A 295 4.59 44.46 49.25
N ASP A 296 4.74 43.14 49.17
CA ASP A 296 3.84 42.19 49.83
C ASP A 296 4.17 42.03 51.33
N ASN A 297 5.42 42.30 51.72
CA ASN A 297 5.88 42.36 53.11
C ASN A 297 6.65 43.67 53.35
N PRO A 298 5.94 44.81 53.51
CA PRO A 298 6.61 46.08 53.74
C PRO A 298 7.42 46.00 55.02
N PRO A 299 8.64 46.59 55.07
CA PRO A 299 9.38 46.67 56.32
C PRO A 299 8.46 47.31 57.37
N PRO A 300 8.46 46.80 58.62
CA PRO A 300 7.58 47.32 59.66
C PRO A 300 7.77 48.82 59.72
N VAL A 301 6.73 49.56 59.31
CA VAL A 301 6.77 51.02 59.33
C VAL A 301 7.11 51.36 60.77
N ALA A 302 8.26 52.00 61.00
CA ALA A 302 8.69 52.36 62.34
C ALA A 302 7.51 53.10 62.97
N ARG A 303 6.81 52.42 63.89
CA ARG A 303 5.65 53.00 64.55
C ARG A 303 6.16 54.31 65.13
N PRO A 304 5.64 55.48 64.72
CA PRO A 304 5.99 56.71 65.41
C PRO A 304 5.73 56.42 66.89
N ALA A 305 6.72 56.72 67.73
CA ALA A 305 6.64 56.47 69.16
C ALA A 305 5.32 57.09 69.67
N SER A 306 4.33 56.23 69.88
CA SER A 306 3.02 56.62 70.36
C SER A 306 3.20 57.03 71.80
N GLY A 307 3.36 58.34 72.00
CA GLY A 307 2.92 58.98 73.22
C GLY A 307 1.48 58.55 73.48
N GLY A 308 1.23 58.15 74.73
CA GLY A 308 0.00 57.49 75.13
C GLY A 308 -1.25 58.32 74.86
N SER A 309 -2.31 57.63 74.46
CA SER A 309 -3.67 58.09 74.73
C SER A 309 -4.54 56.87 74.94
N THR A 310 -4.87 56.66 76.21
CA THR A 310 -5.96 55.82 76.70
C THR A 310 -7.27 56.21 76.06
N GLY A 311 -8.09 55.26 75.59
CA GLY A 311 -9.44 55.61 75.16
C GLY A 311 -10.25 54.54 74.45
N SER A 312 -10.87 53.67 75.25
CA SER A 312 -12.26 53.22 75.12
C SER A 312 -12.70 52.27 74.00
N ALA A 313 -13.40 51.24 74.47
CA ALA A 313 -14.01 50.12 73.76
C ALA A 313 -15.18 50.49 72.84
N ALA A 314 -15.36 49.73 71.75
CA ALA A 314 -16.66 49.47 71.14
C ALA A 314 -16.65 48.16 70.31
N ALA A 315 -17.81 47.50 70.28
CA ALA A 315 -18.09 46.09 70.05
C ALA A 315 -18.16 45.65 68.56
N PRO A 316 -18.40 44.36 68.24
CA PRO A 316 -18.21 43.77 66.91
C PRO A 316 -19.48 43.84 66.04
N ALA A 317 -19.31 44.21 64.77
CA ALA A 317 -20.35 44.08 63.75
C ALA A 317 -20.00 42.94 62.78
N THR A 318 -20.79 41.89 62.83
CA THR A 318 -20.89 40.78 61.87
C THR A 318 -21.29 41.29 60.49
N ASN A 319 -20.57 40.89 59.44
CA ASN A 319 -21.02 41.07 58.06
C ASN A 319 -21.14 39.71 57.35
N PRO A 320 -22.37 39.24 57.04
CA PRO A 320 -22.61 38.01 56.30
C PRO A 320 -22.74 38.33 54.81
N ASN A 321 -21.78 37.92 53.98
CA ASN A 321 -22.01 37.88 52.53
C ASN A 321 -21.34 36.64 51.92
N THR A 322 -21.98 35.50 52.16
CA THR A 322 -21.74 34.25 51.47
C THR A 322 -22.90 34.05 50.50
N ALA A 323 -22.70 34.38 49.23
CA ALA A 323 -23.61 34.01 48.16
C ALA A 323 -23.22 32.62 47.61
N PRO A 324 -24.15 31.66 47.47
CA PRO A 324 -23.87 30.38 46.85
C PRO A 324 -23.80 30.50 45.32
N ILE A 325 -22.74 29.97 44.71
CA ILE A 325 -22.62 29.79 43.27
C ILE A 325 -23.52 28.62 42.85
N ALA A 326 -24.46 28.88 41.95
CA ALA A 326 -25.35 27.90 41.37
C ALA A 326 -24.58 26.93 40.45
N THR A 327 -24.78 25.63 40.67
CA THR A 327 -24.44 24.54 39.75
C THR A 327 -25.39 24.56 38.56
N GLU A 328 -24.89 24.93 37.38
CA GLU A 328 -25.62 24.78 36.11
C GLU A 328 -25.28 23.42 35.48
N SER A 329 -26.24 22.51 35.57
CA SER A 329 -26.24 21.19 34.94
C SER A 329 -26.73 21.33 33.49
N VAL A 330 -25.80 21.43 32.53
CA VAL A 330 -26.14 21.40 31.10
C VAL A 330 -26.18 19.95 30.61
N ARG A 331 -27.39 19.53 30.21
CA ARG A 331 -27.70 18.36 29.39
C ARG A 331 -26.97 18.46 28.03
N GLN A 332 -26.36 17.37 27.59
CA GLN A 332 -26.04 17.15 26.18
C GLN A 332 -27.11 16.25 25.52
N PRO A 333 -27.46 16.48 24.25
CA PRO A 333 -28.12 15.49 23.39
C PRO A 333 -27.14 14.40 22.92
#